data_AF-B7PPG7-F1
#
_entry.id   AF-B7PPG7-F1
#
_cell.length_a   1.000
_cell.length_b   1.000
_cell.length_c   1.000
_cell.angle_alpha   90.00
_cell.angle_beta   90.00
_cell.angle_gamma   90.00
#
_symmetry.space_group_name_H-M   'P 1'
#
loop_
_entity.id
_entity.type
_entity.pdbx_description
1 polymer ?
#
loop_
_entity_poly.entity_id
_entity_poly.type
_entity_poly.pdbx_seq_one_letter_code
_entity_poly.pdbx_strand_id
1 'polypeptide(L)'
;MQVAKLTHSISVFTEGILMMKKTLVGIVQVDPKQLLEDGIRKELVHQVMKALHTGLVFNPKAKTSELVPKLTALGKVMDGYYRSFEYIQDYVSIYGLKVWQEEVSRIVSYNVEQECNAFLRHKVQDFQSVYQSRTIPIPRFPQLDQASVNFIGRLAREVLRITDPKTTVYVDQSNSWFDNKSHVEIVNLSLFSLLQKSIGTPGLTGLDRLLSFMIVKELQGILRSLEKGMAKDKSWQELLTNLSSSLQPLDGLVQNVGRTFGAALTRVSKTWSVFLESVLKVGQMQILRKAISHELYTTAKFESKDLASALQTMNDSVLAEVKAHYKDPSKPYPKEDNPLLMELATYLEWSGIYRPLAKIYVTTKPIGNLPLFMMLFTVTHMTKFTYVSTLGGLVSKKGVESIDGLPFVLGSFTFLKQFHQDNTEQFLAYLGQYVRSLLDQGTVSTTRFAEASAETTNIMAYLEILVQHSELPRKMVTNHIPDYLFDRFRTVL
;
A
#
# COMPACT_ATOMS: atom_id res chain seq x y z
N MET A 1 10.54 14.48 44.38
CA MET A 1 10.03 13.77 45.59
C MET A 1 8.96 12.73 45.31
N GLN A 2 7.97 12.99 44.44
CA GLN A 2 6.89 12.02 44.19
C GLN A 2 7.34 10.71 43.53
N VAL A 3 8.22 10.77 42.52
CA VAL A 3 8.79 9.58 41.86
C VAL A 3 9.48 8.66 42.87
N ALA A 4 10.35 9.21 43.73
CA ALA A 4 11.04 8.42 44.75
C ALA A 4 10.08 7.73 45.74
N LYS A 5 8.99 8.41 46.13
CA LYS A 5 7.94 7.80 46.97
C LYS A 5 7.25 6.63 46.26
N LEU A 6 6.91 6.80 44.98
CA LEU A 6 6.29 5.74 44.18
C LEU A 6 7.25 4.56 43.97
N THR A 7 8.52 4.81 43.64
CA THR A 7 9.54 3.75 43.52
C THR A 7 9.69 2.97 44.82
N HIS A 8 9.77 3.66 45.97
CA HIS A 8 9.86 3.01 47.27
C HIS A 8 8.63 2.12 47.54
N SER A 9 7.42 2.63 47.28
CA SER A 9 6.20 1.86 47.42
C SER A 9 6.17 0.62 46.52
N ILE A 10 6.61 0.74 45.26
CA ILE A 10 6.72 -0.39 44.32
C ILE A 10 7.68 -1.45 44.87
N SER A 11 8.85 -1.02 45.38
CA SER A 11 9.86 -1.92 45.94
C SER A 11 9.32 -2.70 47.14
N VAL A 12 8.72 -2.00 48.11
CA VAL A 12 8.18 -2.63 49.34
C VAL A 12 7.04 -3.59 49.01
N PHE A 13 6.14 -3.19 48.09
CA PHE A 13 5.02 -4.04 47.69
C PHE A 13 5.50 -5.29 46.93
N THR A 14 6.47 -5.13 46.03
CA THR A 14 7.02 -6.28 45.29
C THR A 14 7.76 -7.23 46.22
N GLU A 15 8.59 -6.71 47.13
CA GLU A 15 9.28 -7.54 48.13
C GLU A 15 8.26 -8.36 48.96
N GLY A 16 7.19 -7.71 49.43
CA GLY A 16 6.10 -8.38 50.12
C GLY A 16 5.48 -9.52 49.31
N ILE A 17 5.16 -9.28 48.02
CA ILE A 17 4.58 -10.29 47.13
C ILE A 17 5.55 -11.44 46.85
N LEU A 18 6.83 -11.15 46.63
CA LEU A 18 7.84 -12.18 46.34
C LEU A 18 8.11 -13.09 47.55
N MET A 19 7.87 -12.61 48.77
CA MET A 19 7.94 -13.41 49.99
C MET A 19 6.69 -14.29 50.21
N MET A 20 5.58 -14.04 49.49
CA MET A 20 4.36 -14.83 49.64
C MET A 20 4.51 -16.21 48.98
N LYS A 21 4.13 -17.26 49.71
CA LYS A 21 4.06 -18.62 49.18
C LYS A 21 2.83 -18.80 48.29
N LYS A 22 2.91 -19.77 47.36
CA LYS A 22 1.74 -20.20 46.58
C LYS A 22 0.66 -20.70 47.52
N THR A 23 -0.56 -20.16 47.40
CA THR A 23 -1.69 -20.50 48.26
C THR A 23 -2.79 -21.16 47.44
N LEU A 24 -3.51 -22.09 48.06
CA LEU A 24 -4.63 -22.78 47.42
C LEU A 24 -5.92 -22.09 47.89
N VAL A 25 -6.63 -21.45 46.97
CA VAL A 25 -7.91 -20.77 47.22
C VAL A 25 -9.02 -21.63 46.61
N GLY A 26 -9.67 -22.45 47.44
CA GLY A 26 -10.67 -23.42 47.00
C GLY A 26 -10.04 -24.62 46.29
N ILE A 27 -10.12 -24.65 44.95
CA ILE A 27 -9.44 -25.65 44.08
C ILE A 27 -8.37 -25.01 43.18
N VAL A 28 -8.20 -23.68 43.24
CA VAL A 28 -7.28 -22.93 42.37
C VAL A 28 -6.02 -22.59 43.15
N GLN A 29 -4.86 -22.98 42.62
CA GLN A 29 -3.57 -22.56 43.15
C GLN A 29 -3.25 -21.15 42.64
N VAL A 30 -3.01 -20.22 43.57
CA VAL A 30 -2.66 -18.84 43.28
C VAL A 30 -1.15 -18.66 43.49
N ASP A 31 -0.49 -18.20 42.43
CA ASP A 31 0.91 -17.75 42.48
C ASP A 31 0.94 -16.22 42.57
N PRO A 32 1.32 -15.64 43.72
CA PRO A 32 1.33 -14.19 43.92
C PRO A 32 2.20 -13.43 42.90
N LYS A 33 3.31 -14.02 42.46
CA LYS A 33 4.20 -13.41 41.46
C LYS A 33 3.51 -13.35 40.10
N GLN A 34 2.86 -14.44 39.70
CA GLN A 34 2.10 -14.49 38.45
C GLN A 34 0.92 -13.52 38.48
N LEU A 35 0.21 -13.43 39.61
CA LEU A 35 -0.90 -12.49 39.78
C LEU A 35 -0.46 -11.03 39.63
N LEU A 36 0.72 -10.68 40.18
CA LEU A 36 1.31 -9.36 40.02
C LEU A 36 1.66 -9.07 38.56
N GLU A 37 2.32 -10.01 37.87
CA GLU A 37 2.67 -9.85 36.46
C GLU A 37 1.41 -9.69 35.58
N ASP A 38 0.39 -10.53 35.79
CA ASP A 38 -0.89 -10.46 35.07
C ASP A 38 -1.60 -9.11 35.31
N GLY A 39 -1.56 -8.61 36.55
CA GLY A 39 -2.10 -7.30 36.91
C GLY A 39 -1.40 -6.15 36.20
N ILE A 40 -0.07 -6.17 36.16
CA ILE A 40 0.74 -5.17 35.46
C ILE A 40 0.49 -5.20 33.96
N ARG A 41 0.47 -6.40 33.36
CA ARG A 41 0.15 -6.58 31.92
C ARG A 41 -1.25 -6.07 31.60
N LYS A 42 -2.24 -6.35 32.44
CA LYS A 42 -3.62 -5.89 32.26
C LYS A 42 -3.74 -4.36 32.31
N GLU A 43 -3.05 -3.72 33.23
CA GLU A 43 -3.03 -2.25 33.30
C GLU A 43 -2.32 -1.65 32.08
N LEU A 44 -1.17 -2.21 31.67
CA LEU A 44 -0.47 -1.80 30.45
C LEU A 44 -1.39 -1.88 29.23
N VAL A 45 -2.08 -3.01 29.05
CA VAL A 45 -3.01 -3.23 27.93
C VAL A 45 -4.12 -2.19 27.94
N HIS A 46 -4.69 -1.87 29.10
CA HIS A 46 -5.71 -0.85 29.23
C HIS A 46 -5.18 0.54 28.85
N GLN A 47 -4.03 0.95 29.38
CA GLN A 47 -3.45 2.28 29.15
C GLN A 47 -3.01 2.49 27.71
N VAL A 48 -2.36 1.50 27.09
CA VAL A 48 -1.96 1.55 25.67
C VAL A 48 -3.20 1.61 24.77
N MET A 49 -4.18 0.73 24.99
CA MET A 49 -5.39 0.71 24.16
C MET A 49 -6.18 2.03 24.29
N LYS A 50 -6.25 2.60 25.50
CA LYS A 50 -6.87 3.91 25.73
C LYS A 50 -6.12 5.03 25.00
N ALA A 51 -4.79 5.07 25.10
CA ALA A 51 -3.96 6.09 24.43
C ALA A 51 -4.11 6.03 22.90
N LEU A 52 -4.10 4.83 22.31
CA LEU A 52 -4.33 4.63 20.89
C LEU A 52 -5.74 5.08 20.47
N HIS A 53 -6.74 4.71 21.27
CA HIS A 53 -8.14 5.03 20.98
C HIS A 53 -8.41 6.54 21.01
N THR A 54 -7.94 7.25 22.04
CA THR A 54 -8.22 8.69 22.21
C THR A 54 -7.24 9.58 21.45
N GLY A 55 -5.99 9.14 21.28
CA GLY A 55 -4.95 9.92 20.61
C GLY A 55 -5.14 10.02 19.10
N LEU A 56 -5.64 8.96 18.46
CA LEU A 56 -5.81 8.87 17.01
C LEU A 56 -7.26 9.12 16.60
N VAL A 57 -7.73 10.33 16.89
CA VAL A 57 -9.04 10.84 16.47
C VAL A 57 -8.80 12.09 15.66
N PHE A 58 -9.31 12.14 14.42
CA PHE A 58 -9.03 13.21 13.47
C PHE A 58 -10.33 13.90 13.05
N ASN A 59 -10.28 15.21 12.86
CA ASN A 59 -11.41 15.95 12.30
C ASN A 59 -11.36 15.93 10.75
N PRO A 60 -12.30 15.27 10.04
CA PRO A 60 -12.28 15.19 8.58
C PRO A 60 -12.40 16.56 7.88
N LYS A 61 -12.91 17.57 8.59
CA LYS A 61 -13.11 18.94 8.09
C LYS A 61 -11.96 19.88 8.44
N ALA A 62 -10.90 19.39 9.09
CA ALA A 62 -9.74 20.21 9.43
C ALA A 62 -9.02 20.67 8.16
N LYS A 63 -8.77 21.99 8.06
CA LYS A 63 -8.02 22.60 6.95
C LYS A 63 -6.55 22.16 6.96
N THR A 64 -5.96 22.10 8.15
CA THR A 64 -4.59 21.62 8.37
C THR A 64 -4.66 20.21 8.94
N SER A 65 -3.79 19.30 8.48
CA SER A 65 -3.75 17.96 9.04
C SER A 65 -3.34 17.98 10.51
N GLU A 66 -4.09 17.24 11.33
CA GLU A 66 -3.78 17.02 12.75
C GLU A 66 -2.89 15.79 12.95
N LEU A 67 -2.50 15.10 11.87
CA LEU A 67 -1.83 13.80 11.93
C LEU A 67 -0.49 13.87 12.66
N VAL A 68 0.43 14.73 12.18
CA VAL A 68 1.78 14.84 12.75
C VAL A 68 1.76 15.27 14.23
N PRO A 69 0.97 16.30 14.64
CA PRO A 69 0.85 16.66 16.06
C PRO A 69 0.32 15.52 16.94
N LYS A 70 -0.71 14.79 16.47
CA LYS A 70 -1.31 13.69 17.24
C LYS A 70 -0.38 12.49 17.35
N LEU A 71 0.31 12.12 16.28
CA LEU A 71 1.32 11.06 16.32
C LEU A 71 2.50 11.46 17.23
N THR A 72 2.96 12.70 17.16
CA THR A 72 4.03 13.19 18.06
C THR A 72 3.63 13.10 19.53
N ALA A 73 2.39 13.48 19.86
CA ALA A 73 1.87 13.37 21.21
C ALA A 73 1.75 11.89 21.66
N LEU A 74 1.21 11.02 20.80
CA LEU A 74 1.09 9.60 21.07
C LEU A 74 2.47 8.94 21.27
N GLY A 75 3.43 9.21 20.39
CA GLY A 75 4.78 8.69 20.48
C GLY A 75 5.48 9.07 21.79
N LYS A 76 5.23 10.27 22.33
CA LYS A 76 5.73 10.66 23.66
C LYS A 76 5.09 9.84 24.79
N VAL A 77 3.79 9.57 24.70
CA VAL A 77 3.08 8.74 25.69
C VAL A 77 3.60 7.31 25.66
N MET A 78 3.75 6.73 24.46
CA MET A 78 4.24 5.37 24.27
C MET A 78 5.69 5.21 24.74
N ASP A 79 6.57 6.16 24.41
CA ASP A 79 7.96 6.21 24.93
C ASP A 79 8.00 6.34 26.45
N GLY A 80 7.07 7.11 27.04
CA GLY A 80 6.91 7.19 28.49
C GLY A 80 6.56 5.83 29.14
N TYR A 81 5.65 5.07 28.53
CA TYR A 81 5.34 3.71 29.00
C TYR A 81 6.51 2.76 28.85
N TYR A 82 7.17 2.75 27.69
CA TYR A 82 8.36 1.94 27.45
C TYR A 82 9.44 2.16 28.51
N ARG A 83 9.83 3.42 28.74
CA ARG A 83 10.85 3.79 29.75
C ARG A 83 10.41 3.46 31.17
N SER A 84 9.11 3.54 31.45
CA SER A 84 8.58 3.16 32.77
C SER A 84 8.79 1.67 33.02
N PHE A 85 8.56 0.81 32.02
CA PHE A 85 8.82 -0.63 32.10
C PHE A 85 10.30 -0.95 32.23
N GLU A 86 11.16 -0.22 31.51
CA GLU A 86 12.62 -0.31 31.66
C GLU A 86 13.08 0.05 33.08
N TYR A 87 12.45 1.06 33.70
CA TYR A 87 12.80 1.49 35.05
C TYR A 87 12.31 0.53 36.15
N ILE A 88 11.09 -0.01 36.03
CA ILE A 88 10.52 -0.85 37.10
C ILE A 88 10.96 -2.32 37.05
N GLN A 89 11.58 -2.77 35.94
CA GLN A 89 11.85 -4.20 35.71
C GLN A 89 12.66 -4.86 36.84
N ASP A 90 13.65 -4.15 37.37
CA ASP A 90 14.52 -4.67 38.43
C ASP A 90 13.80 -4.70 39.79
N TYR A 91 12.95 -3.71 40.06
CA TYR A 91 12.16 -3.65 41.29
C TYR A 91 11.09 -4.72 41.35
N VAL A 92 10.51 -5.07 40.20
CA VAL A 92 9.39 -6.02 40.09
C VAL A 92 9.87 -7.44 39.74
N SER A 93 11.14 -7.60 39.35
CA SER A 93 11.73 -8.85 38.89
C SER A 93 10.97 -9.48 37.70
N ILE A 94 10.60 -8.64 36.72
CA ILE A 94 9.93 -9.05 35.46
C ILE A 94 10.75 -8.61 34.25
N TYR A 95 10.63 -9.31 33.13
CA TYR A 95 11.26 -8.92 31.87
C TYR A 95 10.47 -7.79 31.20
N GLY A 96 10.70 -6.53 31.62
CA GLY A 96 9.91 -5.37 31.19
C GLY A 96 9.85 -5.18 29.67
N LEU A 97 10.99 -5.32 28.98
CA LEU A 97 11.07 -5.22 27.52
C LEU A 97 10.23 -6.29 26.82
N LYS A 98 10.28 -7.54 27.31
CA LYS A 98 9.50 -8.66 26.76
C LYS A 98 8.01 -8.41 26.93
N VAL A 99 7.58 -8.02 28.13
CA VAL A 99 6.18 -7.66 28.43
C VAL A 99 5.70 -6.57 27.48
N TRP A 100 6.48 -5.50 27.32
CA TRP A 100 6.14 -4.41 26.40
C TRP A 100 5.95 -4.90 24.96
N GLN A 101 6.92 -5.64 24.42
CA GLN A 101 6.88 -6.13 23.04
C GLN A 101 5.71 -7.09 22.81
N GLU A 102 5.47 -8.03 23.73
CA GLU A 102 4.36 -8.98 23.66
C GLU A 102 3.01 -8.25 23.68
N GLU A 103 2.77 -7.38 24.66
CA GLU A 103 1.47 -6.75 24.83
C GLU A 103 1.19 -5.70 23.74
N VAL A 104 2.16 -4.86 23.36
CA VAL A 104 1.95 -3.85 22.31
C VAL A 104 1.69 -4.53 20.96
N SER A 105 2.46 -5.57 20.61
CA SER A 105 2.23 -6.35 19.39
C SER A 105 0.84 -7.00 19.39
N ARG A 106 0.44 -7.58 20.53
CA ARG A 106 -0.88 -8.22 20.71
C ARG A 106 -2.03 -7.22 20.57
N ILE A 107 -1.94 -6.05 21.21
CA ILE A 107 -2.97 -5.00 21.17
C ILE A 107 -3.15 -4.50 19.74
N VAL A 108 -2.06 -4.13 19.07
CA VAL A 108 -2.13 -3.56 17.72
C VAL A 108 -2.62 -4.62 16.72
N SER A 109 -2.08 -5.84 16.77
CA SER A 109 -2.46 -6.92 15.86
C SER A 109 -3.93 -7.34 16.02
N TYR A 110 -4.45 -7.37 17.26
CA TYR A 110 -5.88 -7.57 17.51
C TYR A 110 -6.73 -6.48 16.84
N ASN A 111 -6.38 -5.20 17.03
CA ASN A 111 -7.16 -4.12 16.44
C ASN A 111 -7.09 -4.09 14.92
N VAL A 112 -5.94 -4.45 14.33
CA VAL A 112 -5.79 -4.64 12.88
C VAL A 112 -6.72 -5.74 12.39
N GLU A 113 -6.75 -6.90 13.06
CA GLU A 113 -7.64 -8.01 12.72
C GLU A 113 -9.12 -7.58 12.78
N GLN A 114 -9.51 -6.88 13.85
CA GLN A 114 -10.88 -6.41 14.02
C GLN A 114 -11.29 -5.33 13.01
N GLU A 115 -10.38 -4.47 12.56
CA GLU A 115 -10.66 -3.53 11.46
C GLU A 115 -10.75 -4.28 10.12
N CYS A 116 -9.88 -5.28 9.90
CA CYS A 116 -9.86 -6.09 8.67
C CYS A 116 -11.11 -6.96 8.51
N ASN A 117 -11.82 -7.29 9.60
CA ASN A 117 -13.11 -8.00 9.56
C ASN A 117 -14.16 -7.32 8.65
N ALA A 118 -14.03 -6.03 8.36
CA ALA A 118 -14.90 -5.33 7.40
C ALA A 118 -14.74 -5.82 5.95
N PHE A 119 -13.63 -6.52 5.63
CA PHE A 119 -13.29 -7.01 4.30
C PHE A 119 -13.42 -8.54 4.16
N LEU A 120 -13.61 -9.25 5.27
CA LEU A 120 -13.68 -10.71 5.30
C LEU A 120 -15.12 -11.21 5.18
N ARG A 121 -15.30 -12.34 4.49
CA ARG A 121 -16.60 -13.05 4.46
C ARG A 121 -16.91 -13.71 5.80
N HIS A 122 -15.90 -14.38 6.37
CA HIS A 122 -15.97 -14.97 7.70
C HIS A 122 -15.21 -14.07 8.67
N LYS A 123 -15.95 -13.43 9.57
CA LYS A 123 -15.37 -12.50 10.56
C LYS A 123 -14.77 -13.30 11.71
N VAL A 124 -13.59 -12.90 12.16
CA VAL A 124 -12.93 -13.45 13.35
C VAL A 124 -13.58 -12.83 14.58
N GLN A 125 -14.26 -13.64 15.37
CA GLN A 125 -14.88 -13.20 16.63
C GLN A 125 -13.85 -13.11 17.75
N ASP A 126 -14.18 -12.37 18.82
CA ASP A 126 -13.26 -12.13 19.95
C ASP A 126 -12.72 -13.43 20.57
N PHE A 127 -13.56 -14.46 20.71
CA PHE A 127 -13.15 -15.76 21.27
C PHE A 127 -12.32 -16.61 20.31
N GLN A 128 -12.27 -16.26 19.02
CA GLN A 128 -11.48 -16.94 17.98
C GLN A 128 -10.13 -16.26 17.74
N SER A 129 -10.01 -14.98 18.13
CA SER A 129 -8.79 -14.21 17.92
C SER A 129 -7.64 -14.78 18.73
N VAL A 130 -6.51 -15.07 18.06
CA VAL A 130 -5.27 -15.55 18.70
C VAL A 130 -4.65 -14.50 19.62
N TYR A 131 -5.01 -13.22 19.44
CA TYR A 131 -4.51 -12.12 20.25
C TYR A 131 -5.33 -11.90 21.52
N GLN A 132 -6.54 -12.44 21.59
CA GLN A 132 -7.40 -12.26 22.74
C GLN A 132 -7.06 -13.26 23.84
N SER A 133 -6.85 -12.76 25.06
CA SER A 133 -6.55 -13.59 26.24
C SER A 133 -7.73 -13.61 27.21
N ARG A 134 -7.97 -14.77 27.83
CA ARG A 134 -8.98 -14.92 28.89
C ARG A 134 -8.52 -14.28 30.21
N THR A 135 -7.22 -14.26 30.47
CA THR A 135 -6.65 -13.68 31.70
C THR A 135 -6.44 -12.19 31.56
N ILE A 136 -5.92 -11.76 30.40
CA ILE A 136 -5.57 -10.35 30.11
C ILE A 136 -6.31 -9.90 28.83
N PRO A 137 -7.62 -9.68 28.89
CA PRO A 137 -8.40 -9.31 27.72
C PRO A 137 -8.03 -7.92 27.22
N ILE A 138 -7.98 -7.75 25.90
CA ILE A 138 -7.86 -6.44 25.26
C ILE A 138 -9.23 -5.76 25.33
N PRO A 139 -9.33 -4.56 25.92
CA PRO A 139 -10.60 -3.87 26.06
C PRO A 139 -11.08 -3.34 24.71
N ARG A 140 -12.40 -3.34 24.52
CA ARG A 140 -13.05 -2.69 23.38
C ARG A 140 -13.59 -1.34 23.81
N PHE A 141 -13.39 -0.36 22.94
CA PHE A 141 -13.97 0.97 23.09
C PHE A 141 -15.07 1.20 22.05
N PRO A 142 -16.08 2.02 22.35
CA PRO A 142 -17.11 2.39 21.39
C PRO A 142 -16.52 3.02 20.12
N GLN A 143 -17.17 2.81 18.98
CA GLN A 143 -16.76 3.46 17.74
C GLN A 143 -16.92 4.98 17.85
N LEU A 144 -15.95 5.72 17.33
CA LEU A 144 -15.96 7.19 17.34
C LEU A 144 -16.36 7.79 16.00
N ASP A 145 -16.44 6.97 14.95
CA ASP A 145 -16.96 7.35 13.64
C ASP A 145 -17.67 6.15 12.98
N GLN A 146 -18.37 6.40 11.89
CA GLN A 146 -19.11 5.36 11.14
C GLN A 146 -18.22 4.58 10.16
N ALA A 147 -17.03 5.08 9.88
CA ALA A 147 -16.18 4.54 8.83
C ALA A 147 -15.26 3.44 9.35
N SER A 148 -14.82 3.54 10.61
CA SER A 148 -13.74 2.78 11.24
C SER A 148 -14.25 1.99 12.44
N VAL A 149 -13.75 0.77 12.60
CA VAL A 149 -14.03 -0.05 13.78
C VAL A 149 -13.21 0.44 14.97
N ASN A 150 -11.94 0.80 14.75
CA ASN A 150 -11.04 1.27 15.81
C ASN A 150 -10.00 2.30 15.30
N PHE A 151 -8.95 2.54 16.09
CA PHE A 151 -7.96 3.59 15.83
C PHE A 151 -7.16 3.36 14.53
N ILE A 152 -6.88 2.11 14.14
CA ILE A 152 -6.04 1.83 12.97
C ILE A 152 -6.79 2.19 11.68
N GLY A 153 -8.10 1.99 11.66
CA GLY A 153 -8.96 2.45 10.58
C GLY A 153 -9.01 3.96 10.46
N ARG A 154 -9.09 4.67 11.60
CA ARG A 154 -9.05 6.14 11.61
C ARG A 154 -7.73 6.68 11.09
N LEU A 155 -6.64 6.05 11.51
CA LEU A 155 -5.29 6.39 11.06
C LEU A 155 -5.13 6.19 9.55
N ALA A 156 -5.51 5.01 9.02
CA ALA A 156 -5.42 4.72 7.60
C ALA A 156 -6.24 5.73 6.76
N ARG A 157 -7.46 6.06 7.20
CA ARG A 157 -8.32 7.03 6.52
C ARG A 157 -7.75 8.45 6.54
N GLU A 158 -7.15 8.87 7.65
CA GLU A 158 -6.49 10.18 7.72
C GLU A 158 -5.26 10.24 6.80
N VAL A 159 -4.42 9.19 6.79
CA VAL A 159 -3.28 9.09 5.86
C VAL A 159 -3.75 9.16 4.41
N LEU A 160 -4.82 8.45 4.05
CA LEU A 160 -5.41 8.52 2.70
C LEU A 160 -6.02 9.89 2.38
N ARG A 161 -6.63 10.56 3.35
CA ARG A 161 -7.23 11.89 3.15
C ARG A 161 -6.18 12.94 2.80
N ILE A 162 -5.05 12.92 3.49
CA ILE A 162 -3.98 13.93 3.31
C ILE A 162 -3.06 13.63 2.13
N THR A 163 -3.20 12.46 1.51
CA THR A 163 -2.44 12.03 0.32
C THR A 163 -3.35 11.81 -0.88
N ASP A 164 -4.56 12.39 -0.89
CA ASP A 164 -5.56 12.21 -1.94
C ASP A 164 -5.00 12.71 -3.31
N PRO A 165 -4.95 11.85 -4.35
CA PRO A 165 -4.46 12.21 -5.69
C PRO A 165 -5.23 13.34 -6.38
N LYS A 166 -6.41 13.72 -5.87
CA LYS A 166 -7.19 14.85 -6.40
C LYS A 166 -6.78 16.18 -5.81
N THR A 167 -6.22 16.19 -4.61
CA THR A 167 -5.83 17.42 -3.90
C THR A 167 -4.32 17.56 -3.73
N THR A 168 -3.57 16.47 -3.93
CA THR A 168 -2.13 16.40 -3.72
C THR A 168 -1.40 15.88 -4.96
N VAL A 169 -0.11 16.17 -5.02
CA VAL A 169 0.82 15.64 -6.02
C VAL A 169 2.00 15.00 -5.29
N TYR A 170 2.26 13.74 -5.58
CA TYR A 170 3.43 13.02 -5.09
C TYR A 170 4.62 13.25 -6.01
N VAL A 171 5.75 13.64 -5.41
CA VAL A 171 7.02 13.83 -6.11
C VAL A 171 7.98 12.73 -5.70
N ASP A 172 8.26 11.81 -6.63
CA ASP A 172 9.07 10.61 -6.37
C ASP A 172 10.50 10.94 -5.95
N GLN A 173 11.12 11.97 -6.55
CA GLN A 173 12.49 12.38 -6.24
C GLN A 173 12.68 12.82 -4.78
N SER A 174 11.67 13.44 -4.16
CA SER A 174 11.71 13.86 -2.76
C SER A 174 10.98 12.89 -1.82
N ASN A 175 10.26 11.90 -2.35
CA ASN A 175 9.36 11.04 -1.60
C ASN A 175 8.36 11.81 -0.73
N SER A 176 7.81 12.91 -1.27
CA SER A 176 6.90 13.83 -0.56
C SER A 176 5.62 14.08 -1.34
N TRP A 177 4.54 14.37 -0.60
CA TRP A 177 3.27 14.86 -1.11
C TRP A 177 3.18 16.37 -0.92
N PHE A 178 2.76 17.07 -1.97
CA PHE A 178 2.54 18.50 -1.99
C PHE A 178 1.08 18.82 -2.26
N ASP A 179 0.56 19.89 -1.68
CA ASP A 179 -0.78 20.39 -2.02
C ASP A 179 -0.78 20.92 -3.47
N ASN A 180 -1.76 20.49 -4.27
CA ASN A 180 -1.77 20.82 -5.68
C ASN A 180 -2.01 22.31 -5.97
N LYS A 181 -2.59 23.06 -5.02
CA LYS A 181 -2.92 24.49 -5.21
C LYS A 181 -1.85 25.42 -4.66
N SER A 182 -1.39 25.15 -3.45
CA SER A 182 -0.43 25.98 -2.71
C SER A 182 1.01 25.54 -2.90
N HIS A 183 1.26 24.33 -3.43
CA HIS A 183 2.58 23.73 -3.60
C HIS A 183 3.37 23.58 -2.29
N VAL A 184 2.68 23.63 -1.14
CA VAL A 184 3.27 23.41 0.18
C VAL A 184 3.40 21.91 0.43
N GLU A 185 4.53 21.48 0.98
CA GLU A 185 4.72 20.09 1.40
C GLU A 185 3.73 19.74 2.52
N ILE A 186 3.02 18.62 2.35
CA ILE A 186 2.04 18.11 3.31
C ILE A 186 2.69 17.05 4.19
N VAL A 187 3.27 16.02 3.56
CA VAL A 187 3.90 14.87 4.23
C VAL A 187 5.05 14.33 3.39
N ASN A 188 6.04 13.72 4.06
CA ASN A 188 7.21 13.09 3.46
C ASN A 188 7.55 11.77 4.20
N LEU A 189 8.67 11.12 3.87
CA LEU A 189 9.06 9.86 4.50
C LEU A 189 9.19 9.90 6.03
N SER A 190 9.49 11.06 6.62
CA SER A 190 9.55 11.20 8.09
C SER A 190 8.23 10.89 8.79
N LEU A 191 7.11 10.96 8.08
CA LEU A 191 5.81 10.51 8.60
C LEU A 191 5.85 9.02 8.97
N PHE A 192 6.50 8.18 8.17
CA PHE A 192 6.54 6.74 8.39
C PHE A 192 7.44 6.40 9.57
N SER A 193 8.56 7.11 9.74
CA SER A 193 9.39 7.00 10.95
C SER A 193 8.64 7.47 12.20
N LEU A 194 7.81 8.52 12.09
CA LEU A 194 6.95 8.96 13.18
C LEU A 194 5.84 7.95 13.51
N LEU A 195 5.25 7.31 12.49
CA LEU A 195 4.31 6.20 12.66
C LEU A 195 4.99 5.02 13.37
N GLN A 196 6.17 4.61 12.91
CA GLN A 196 6.97 3.56 13.54
C GLN A 196 7.21 3.87 15.02
N LYS A 197 7.60 5.10 15.35
CA LYS A 197 7.78 5.55 16.74
C LYS A 197 6.48 5.53 17.58
N SER A 198 5.33 5.75 16.95
CA SER A 198 4.06 5.94 17.67
C SER A 198 3.26 4.66 17.87
N ILE A 199 3.30 3.74 16.89
CA ILE A 199 2.50 2.51 16.89
C ILE A 199 3.33 1.24 16.66
N GLY A 200 4.65 1.37 16.48
CA GLY A 200 5.60 0.28 16.31
C GLY A 200 5.49 -0.46 14.97
N THR A 201 6.38 -1.43 14.79
CA THR A 201 6.38 -2.38 13.66
C THR A 201 5.03 -3.07 13.45
N PRO A 202 4.31 -3.52 14.50
CA PRO A 202 2.98 -4.10 14.34
C PRO A 202 1.98 -3.12 13.72
N GLY A 203 2.12 -1.83 14.03
CA GLY A 203 1.26 -0.77 13.52
C GLY A 203 1.50 -0.49 12.04
N LEU A 204 2.75 -0.35 11.62
CA LEU A 204 3.10 -0.17 10.20
C LEU A 204 2.70 -1.40 9.37
N THR A 205 3.03 -2.60 9.84
CA THR A 205 2.65 -3.86 9.17
C THR A 205 1.12 -3.99 9.10
N GLY A 206 0.43 -3.58 10.17
CA GLY A 206 -1.03 -3.55 10.22
C GLY A 206 -1.67 -2.57 9.24
N LEU A 207 -1.07 -1.38 9.07
CA LEU A 207 -1.48 -0.41 8.06
C LEU A 207 -1.29 -0.96 6.65
N ASP A 208 -0.14 -1.59 6.35
CA ASP A 208 0.10 -2.23 5.04
C ASP A 208 -0.94 -3.31 4.73
N ARG A 209 -1.26 -4.16 5.73
CA ARG A 209 -2.28 -5.19 5.60
C ARG A 209 -3.66 -4.60 5.35
N LEU A 210 -4.04 -3.54 6.07
CA LEU A 210 -5.31 -2.86 5.88
C LEU A 210 -5.40 -2.21 4.49
N LEU A 211 -4.35 -1.52 4.05
CA LEU A 211 -4.26 -0.97 2.69
C LEU A 211 -4.37 -2.07 1.64
N SER A 212 -3.77 -3.24 1.87
CA SER A 212 -3.91 -4.40 0.97
C SER A 212 -5.37 -4.85 0.83
N PHE A 213 -6.12 -4.93 1.92
CA PHE A 213 -7.56 -5.26 1.86
C PHE A 213 -8.39 -4.16 1.19
N MET A 214 -8.02 -2.89 1.38
CA MET A 214 -8.67 -1.77 0.69
C MET A 214 -8.42 -1.84 -0.82
N ILE A 215 -7.19 -2.19 -1.25
CA ILE A 215 -6.87 -2.45 -2.67
C ILE A 215 -7.72 -3.60 -3.21
N VAL A 216 -7.83 -4.73 -2.49
CA VAL A 216 -8.70 -5.86 -2.89
C VAL A 216 -10.14 -5.39 -3.14
N LYS A 217 -10.70 -4.60 -2.21
CA LYS A 217 -12.08 -4.09 -2.32
C LYS A 217 -12.26 -3.17 -3.53
N GLU A 218 -11.32 -2.25 -3.76
CA GLU A 218 -11.36 -1.34 -4.92
C GLU A 218 -11.22 -2.12 -6.24
N LEU A 219 -10.28 -3.07 -6.32
CA LEU A 219 -10.11 -3.94 -7.51
C LEU A 219 -11.36 -4.78 -7.80
N GLN A 220 -11.99 -5.36 -6.78
CA GLN A 220 -13.27 -6.06 -6.94
C GLN A 220 -14.40 -5.12 -7.39
N GLY A 221 -14.38 -3.86 -6.95
CA GLY A 221 -15.27 -2.81 -7.45
C GLY A 221 -15.06 -2.55 -8.93
N ILE A 222 -13.80 -2.36 -9.35
CA ILE A 222 -13.38 -2.17 -10.74
C ILE A 222 -13.86 -3.34 -11.62
N LEU A 223 -13.59 -4.58 -11.20
CA LEU A 223 -13.97 -5.78 -11.97
C LEU A 223 -15.48 -5.87 -12.18
N ARG A 224 -16.29 -5.57 -11.15
CA ARG A 224 -17.75 -5.53 -11.27
C ARG A 224 -18.22 -4.41 -12.20
N SER A 225 -17.56 -3.26 -12.15
CA SER A 225 -17.85 -2.14 -13.04
C SER A 225 -17.55 -2.49 -14.51
N LEU A 226 -16.39 -3.10 -14.78
CA LEU A 226 -16.03 -3.57 -16.12
C LEU A 226 -16.95 -4.69 -16.63
N GLU A 227 -17.31 -5.64 -15.76
CA GLU A 227 -18.23 -6.72 -16.13
C GLU A 227 -19.58 -6.16 -16.60
N LYS A 228 -20.13 -5.18 -15.86
CA LYS A 228 -21.41 -4.55 -16.18
C LYS A 228 -21.33 -3.57 -17.34
N GLY A 229 -20.32 -2.71 -17.36
CA GLY A 229 -20.21 -1.56 -18.25
C GLY A 229 -19.45 -1.82 -19.55
N MET A 230 -18.73 -2.93 -19.66
CA MET A 230 -17.95 -3.28 -20.85
C MET A 230 -18.21 -4.72 -21.31
N ALA A 231 -18.07 -5.71 -20.42
CA ALA A 231 -18.16 -7.12 -20.83
C ALA A 231 -19.57 -7.55 -21.25
N LYS A 232 -20.61 -7.04 -20.56
CA LYS A 232 -22.02 -7.33 -20.85
C LYS A 232 -22.69 -6.33 -21.80
N ASP A 233 -22.03 -5.21 -22.10
CA ASP A 233 -22.55 -4.19 -23.02
C ASP A 233 -22.17 -4.55 -24.46
N LYS A 234 -23.18 -4.98 -25.24
CA LYS A 234 -22.99 -5.39 -26.66
C LYS A 234 -22.33 -4.30 -27.51
N SER A 235 -22.72 -3.05 -27.30
CA SER A 235 -22.19 -1.94 -28.10
C SER A 235 -20.72 -1.65 -27.77
N TRP A 236 -20.28 -1.91 -26.54
CA TRP A 236 -18.86 -1.86 -26.18
C TRP A 236 -18.09 -3.04 -26.76
N GLN A 237 -18.66 -4.25 -26.71
CA GLN A 237 -18.04 -5.43 -27.30
C GLN A 237 -17.85 -5.29 -28.81
N GLU A 238 -18.87 -4.82 -29.53
CA GLU A 238 -18.80 -4.56 -30.97
C GLU A 238 -17.75 -3.48 -31.29
N LEU A 239 -17.75 -2.36 -30.56
CA LEU A 239 -16.77 -1.28 -30.74
C LEU A 239 -15.34 -1.78 -30.56
N LEU A 240 -15.06 -2.51 -29.47
CA LEU A 240 -13.71 -3.00 -29.17
C LEU A 240 -13.27 -4.10 -30.14
N THR A 241 -14.18 -4.98 -30.56
CA THR A 241 -13.86 -6.07 -31.50
C THR A 241 -13.58 -5.53 -32.89
N ASN A 242 -14.41 -4.59 -33.38
CA ASN A 242 -14.20 -3.93 -34.66
C ASN A 242 -12.89 -3.15 -34.67
N LEU A 243 -12.62 -2.39 -33.59
CA LEU A 243 -11.38 -1.65 -33.45
C LEU A 243 -10.17 -2.60 -33.41
N SER A 244 -10.20 -3.63 -32.56
CA SER A 244 -9.12 -4.62 -32.46
C SER A 244 -8.81 -5.27 -33.82
N SER A 245 -9.85 -5.62 -34.59
CA SER A 245 -9.68 -6.20 -35.94
C SER A 245 -9.04 -5.21 -36.91
N SER A 246 -9.43 -3.93 -36.85
CA SER A 246 -8.87 -2.89 -37.72
C SER A 246 -7.42 -2.50 -37.40
N LEU A 247 -6.92 -2.88 -36.21
CA LEU A 247 -5.57 -2.59 -35.74
C LEU A 247 -4.55 -3.69 -36.07
N GLN A 248 -4.99 -4.83 -36.60
CA GLN A 248 -4.09 -5.92 -36.97
C GLN A 248 -3.40 -5.66 -38.32
N PRO A 249 -2.10 -5.98 -38.47
CA PRO A 249 -1.17 -6.44 -37.44
C PRO A 249 -0.69 -5.28 -36.53
N LEU A 250 -0.46 -5.56 -35.24
CA LEU A 250 -0.04 -4.55 -34.25
C LEU A 250 1.34 -3.92 -34.53
N ASP A 251 2.18 -4.58 -35.34
CA ASP A 251 3.46 -4.03 -35.76
C ASP A 251 3.33 -2.95 -36.85
N GLY A 252 2.19 -2.87 -37.52
CA GLY A 252 1.90 -1.89 -38.58
C GLY A 252 1.46 -0.52 -38.06
N LEU A 253 1.44 0.47 -38.95
CA LEU A 253 0.99 1.84 -38.64
C LEU A 253 -0.49 2.04 -38.98
N VAL A 254 -1.17 2.85 -38.15
CA VAL A 254 -2.58 3.19 -38.32
C VAL A 254 -2.71 4.52 -39.05
N GLN A 255 -3.38 4.49 -40.20
CA GLN A 255 -3.71 5.71 -40.96
C GLN A 255 -4.89 6.46 -40.31
N ASN A 256 -4.84 7.80 -40.32
CA ASN A 256 -5.83 8.70 -39.71
C ASN A 256 -6.19 8.37 -38.25
N VAL A 257 -5.23 8.52 -37.31
CA VAL A 257 -5.37 8.13 -35.88
C VAL A 257 -6.61 8.76 -35.27
N GLY A 258 -6.81 10.07 -35.48
CA GLY A 258 -7.96 10.79 -34.94
C GLY A 258 -9.32 10.21 -35.38
N ARG A 259 -9.43 9.71 -36.62
CA ARG A 259 -10.67 9.08 -37.11
C ARG A 259 -10.84 7.68 -36.56
N THR A 260 -9.77 6.88 -36.52
CA THR A 260 -9.80 5.48 -36.09
C THR A 260 -10.11 5.34 -34.60
N PHE A 261 -9.47 6.15 -33.75
CA PHE A 261 -9.63 6.07 -32.29
C PHE A 261 -10.67 7.04 -31.73
N GLY A 262 -11.03 8.11 -32.46
CA GLY A 262 -11.80 9.23 -31.91
C GLY A 262 -13.14 8.86 -31.28
N ALA A 263 -13.90 7.94 -31.90
CA ALA A 263 -15.16 7.46 -31.34
C ALA A 263 -14.97 6.70 -30.01
N ALA A 264 -13.94 5.85 -29.94
CA ALA A 264 -13.62 5.07 -28.75
C ALA A 264 -13.12 5.97 -27.60
N LEU A 265 -12.17 6.87 -27.89
CA LEU A 265 -11.63 7.81 -26.90
C LEU A 265 -12.71 8.75 -26.33
N THR A 266 -13.59 9.26 -27.19
CA THR A 266 -14.72 10.10 -26.75
C THR A 266 -15.70 9.34 -25.88
N ARG A 267 -15.90 8.05 -26.14
CA ARG A 267 -16.76 7.20 -25.32
C ARG A 267 -16.12 6.91 -23.96
N VAL A 268 -14.82 6.61 -23.95
CA VAL A 268 -14.08 6.36 -22.70
C VAL A 268 -14.14 7.56 -21.76
N SER A 269 -13.91 8.78 -22.29
CA SER A 269 -13.86 10.00 -21.48
C SER A 269 -15.17 10.32 -20.75
N LYS A 270 -16.31 9.86 -21.26
CA LYS A 270 -17.65 10.11 -20.70
C LYS A 270 -18.13 9.04 -19.72
N THR A 271 -17.64 7.80 -19.83
CA THR A 271 -18.27 6.65 -19.15
C THR A 271 -17.51 6.16 -17.92
N TRP A 272 -16.20 6.42 -17.81
CA TRP A 272 -15.32 5.71 -16.87
C TRP A 272 -14.70 6.57 -15.75
N SER A 273 -15.42 7.60 -15.29
CA SER A 273 -14.96 8.46 -14.18
C SER A 273 -14.75 7.68 -12.86
N VAL A 274 -15.68 6.79 -12.51
CA VAL A 274 -15.57 5.95 -11.31
C VAL A 274 -14.37 5.00 -11.38
N PHE A 275 -14.07 4.49 -12.58
CA PHE A 275 -12.90 3.64 -12.81
C PHE A 275 -11.61 4.44 -12.62
N LEU A 276 -11.54 5.67 -13.13
CA LEU A 276 -10.41 6.59 -12.87
C LEU A 276 -10.19 6.83 -11.38
N GLU A 277 -11.25 7.14 -10.62
CA GLU A 277 -11.13 7.34 -9.18
C GLU A 277 -10.60 6.10 -8.46
N SER A 278 -11.07 4.91 -8.87
CA SER A 278 -10.64 3.65 -8.28
C SER A 278 -9.18 3.34 -8.60
N VAL A 279 -8.76 3.59 -9.85
CA VAL A 279 -7.35 3.46 -10.28
C VAL A 279 -6.44 4.38 -9.48
N LEU A 280 -6.81 5.65 -9.32
CA LEU A 280 -6.04 6.62 -8.52
C LEU A 280 -5.90 6.18 -7.07
N LYS A 281 -6.99 5.71 -6.43
CA LYS A 281 -6.95 5.17 -5.06
C LYS A 281 -6.03 3.95 -4.94
N VAL A 282 -6.09 3.02 -5.89
CA VAL A 282 -5.19 1.86 -5.92
C VAL A 282 -3.74 2.31 -6.00
N GLY A 283 -3.42 3.25 -6.90
CA GLY A 283 -2.07 3.80 -7.01
C GLY A 283 -1.60 4.53 -5.75
N GLN A 284 -2.46 5.35 -5.16
CA GLN A 284 -2.18 6.03 -3.88
C GLN A 284 -1.81 5.02 -2.79
N MET A 285 -2.64 3.98 -2.62
CA MET A 285 -2.38 2.93 -1.63
C MET A 285 -1.07 2.21 -1.92
N GLN A 286 -0.72 1.96 -3.19
CA GLN A 286 0.56 1.34 -3.54
C GLN A 286 1.77 2.20 -3.20
N ILE A 287 1.70 3.53 -3.38
CA ILE A 287 2.78 4.44 -2.95
C ILE A 287 2.94 4.37 -1.42
N LEU A 288 1.83 4.42 -0.68
CA LEU A 288 1.85 4.30 0.78
C LEU A 288 2.45 2.96 1.24
N ARG A 289 2.08 1.84 0.60
CA ARG A 289 2.65 0.51 0.89
C ARG A 289 4.15 0.46 0.59
N LYS A 290 4.63 1.10 -0.49
CA LYS A 290 6.07 1.23 -0.76
C LYS A 290 6.79 2.00 0.35
N ALA A 291 6.23 3.11 0.81
CA ALA A 291 6.82 3.90 1.88
C ALA A 291 6.85 3.16 3.22
N ILE A 292 5.79 2.39 3.54
CA ILE A 292 5.76 1.51 4.73
C ILE A 292 6.84 0.43 4.63
N SER A 293 6.93 -0.28 3.50
CA SER A 293 7.97 -1.30 3.26
C SER A 293 9.37 -0.70 3.41
N HIS A 294 9.59 0.50 2.88
CA HIS A 294 10.87 1.19 2.98
C HIS A 294 11.26 1.50 4.44
N GLU A 295 10.32 2.03 5.23
CA GLU A 295 10.55 2.32 6.65
C GLU A 295 10.80 1.04 7.47
N LEU A 296 10.01 -0.01 7.24
CA LEU A 296 10.18 -1.31 7.90
C LEU A 296 11.55 -1.92 7.58
N TYR A 297 11.95 -1.89 6.30
CA TYR A 297 13.23 -2.42 5.85
C TYR A 297 14.41 -1.63 6.40
N THR A 298 14.29 -0.30 6.41
CA THR A 298 15.30 0.60 6.98
C THR A 298 15.47 0.30 8.47
N THR A 299 14.38 0.25 9.22
CA THR A 299 14.38 -0.09 10.65
C THR A 299 15.01 -1.47 10.88
N ALA A 300 14.59 -2.51 10.14
CA ALA A 300 15.12 -3.86 10.28
C ALA A 300 16.64 -3.91 10.03
N LYS A 301 17.16 -3.15 9.06
CA LYS A 301 18.60 -3.07 8.79
C LYS A 301 19.40 -2.38 9.89
N PHE A 302 18.81 -1.42 10.58
CA PHE A 302 19.48 -0.70 11.68
C PHE A 302 19.37 -1.44 13.00
N GLU A 303 18.19 -1.95 13.36
CA GLU A 303 17.92 -2.55 14.67
C GLU A 303 18.17 -4.07 14.70
N SER A 304 18.15 -4.75 13.56
CA SER A 304 18.24 -6.22 13.47
C SER A 304 18.95 -6.69 12.20
N LYS A 305 20.15 -6.16 11.96
CA LYS A 305 20.95 -6.39 10.74
C LYS A 305 21.15 -7.88 10.40
N ASP A 306 21.44 -8.71 11.39
CA ASP A 306 21.70 -10.14 11.17
C ASP A 306 20.43 -10.87 10.73
N LEU A 307 19.29 -10.57 11.37
CA LEU A 307 17.99 -11.10 10.98
C LEU A 307 17.61 -10.66 9.56
N ALA A 308 17.76 -9.37 9.24
CA ALA A 308 17.47 -8.85 7.91
C ALA A 308 18.33 -9.54 6.84
N SER A 309 19.61 -9.77 7.13
CA SER A 309 20.54 -10.45 6.22
C SER A 309 20.20 -11.93 6.05
N ALA A 310 19.83 -12.62 7.14
CA ALA A 310 19.39 -14.01 7.11
C ALA A 310 18.09 -14.18 6.31
N LEU A 311 17.10 -13.31 6.53
CA LEU A 311 15.83 -13.32 5.78
C LEU A 311 16.04 -13.06 4.30
N GLN A 312 16.89 -12.10 3.94
CA GLN A 312 17.21 -11.81 2.55
C GLN A 312 17.90 -13.01 1.87
N THR A 313 18.90 -13.60 2.54
CA THR A 313 19.61 -14.78 2.04
C THR A 313 18.66 -15.97 1.86
N MET A 314 17.77 -16.21 2.82
CA MET A 314 16.78 -17.27 2.75
C MET A 314 15.80 -17.05 1.60
N ASN A 315 15.28 -15.83 1.44
CA ASN A 315 14.39 -15.48 0.34
C ASN A 315 15.05 -15.70 -1.02
N ASP A 316 16.28 -15.23 -1.20
CA ASP A 316 17.00 -15.37 -2.47
C ASP A 316 17.30 -16.84 -2.79
N SER A 317 17.63 -17.63 -1.77
CA SER A 317 17.86 -19.09 -1.90
C SER A 317 16.58 -19.83 -2.31
N VAL A 318 15.46 -19.58 -1.62
CA VAL A 318 14.16 -20.18 -1.94
C VAL A 318 13.70 -19.78 -3.34
N LEU A 319 13.84 -18.51 -3.73
CA LEU A 319 13.50 -18.06 -5.08
C LEU A 319 14.40 -18.70 -6.15
N ALA A 320 15.68 -18.94 -5.86
CA ALA A 320 16.58 -19.63 -6.76
C ALA A 320 16.19 -21.11 -6.95
N GLU A 321 15.83 -21.80 -5.87
CA GLU A 321 15.33 -23.18 -5.92
C GLU A 321 14.02 -23.29 -6.70
N VAL A 322 13.07 -22.40 -6.45
CA VAL A 322 11.80 -22.33 -7.19
C VAL A 322 12.07 -22.13 -8.69
N LYS A 323 12.95 -21.19 -9.06
CA LYS A 323 13.34 -20.98 -10.46
C LYS A 323 14.05 -22.18 -11.06
N ALA A 324 14.85 -22.91 -10.28
CA ALA A 324 15.51 -24.13 -10.73
C ALA A 324 14.48 -25.24 -10.99
N HIS A 325 13.49 -25.41 -10.13
CA HIS A 325 12.39 -26.36 -10.32
C HIS A 325 11.57 -26.08 -11.58
N TYR A 326 11.25 -24.81 -11.85
CA TYR A 326 10.54 -24.45 -13.09
C TYR A 326 11.35 -24.75 -14.37
N LYS A 327 12.69 -24.80 -14.29
CA LYS A 327 13.56 -25.20 -15.41
C LYS A 327 13.72 -26.72 -15.49
N ASP A 328 13.78 -27.38 -14.35
CA ASP A 328 14.00 -28.81 -14.19
C ASP A 328 13.09 -29.35 -13.06
N PRO A 329 11.95 -29.98 -13.41
CA PRO A 329 10.99 -30.49 -12.42
C PRO A 329 11.54 -31.55 -11.46
N SER A 330 12.74 -32.09 -11.70
CA SER A 330 13.38 -33.03 -10.77
C SER A 330 13.95 -32.36 -9.51
N LYS A 331 14.13 -31.03 -9.53
CA LYS A 331 14.63 -30.26 -8.39
C LYS A 331 13.56 -30.11 -7.29
N PRO A 332 13.94 -29.91 -6.02
CA PRO A 332 12.97 -29.74 -4.94
C PRO A 332 12.13 -28.47 -5.12
N TYR A 333 10.87 -28.56 -4.69
CA TYR A 333 9.93 -27.44 -4.61
C TYR A 333 9.15 -27.55 -3.30
N PRO A 334 8.98 -26.47 -2.51
CA PRO A 334 8.15 -26.50 -1.32
C PRO A 334 6.70 -26.83 -1.70
N LYS A 335 6.24 -28.02 -1.33
CA LYS A 335 4.86 -28.46 -1.56
C LYS A 335 3.85 -27.57 -0.83
N GLU A 336 2.58 -27.60 -1.24
CA GLU A 336 1.52 -26.76 -0.66
C GLU A 336 1.29 -26.96 0.85
N ASP A 337 1.59 -28.16 1.37
CA ASP A 337 1.52 -28.51 2.78
C ASP A 337 2.74 -28.04 3.59
N ASN A 338 3.79 -27.57 2.93
CA ASN A 338 4.99 -27.05 3.58
C ASN A 338 4.76 -25.60 4.06
N PRO A 339 4.84 -25.31 5.37
CA PRO A 339 4.57 -23.97 5.90
C PRO A 339 5.65 -22.95 5.53
N LEU A 340 6.81 -23.38 5.02
CA LEU A 340 7.99 -22.54 4.77
C LEU A 340 7.66 -21.25 4.01
N LEU A 341 6.92 -21.33 2.91
CA LEU A 341 6.61 -20.14 2.10
C LEU A 341 5.70 -19.17 2.85
N MET A 342 4.73 -19.68 3.60
CA MET A 342 3.79 -18.87 4.37
C MET A 342 4.48 -18.17 5.56
N GLU A 343 5.29 -18.91 6.30
CA GLU A 343 6.03 -18.39 7.45
C GLU A 343 7.09 -17.38 6.99
N LEU A 344 7.89 -17.72 5.97
CA LEU A 344 8.89 -16.82 5.42
C LEU A 344 8.26 -15.53 4.89
N ALA A 345 7.15 -15.62 4.14
CA ALA A 345 6.43 -14.43 3.67
C ALA A 345 6.00 -13.52 4.81
N THR A 346 5.57 -14.09 5.95
CA THR A 346 5.21 -13.30 7.13
C THR A 346 6.43 -12.54 7.66
N TYR A 347 7.57 -13.20 7.85
CA TYR A 347 8.79 -12.51 8.31
C TYR A 347 9.30 -11.45 7.31
N LEU A 348 9.18 -11.72 6.02
CA LEU A 348 9.54 -10.77 4.95
C LEU A 348 8.62 -9.54 4.96
N GLU A 349 7.31 -9.71 5.15
CA GLU A 349 6.36 -8.61 5.28
C GLU A 349 6.67 -7.73 6.51
N TRP A 350 6.94 -8.33 7.67
CA TRP A 350 7.29 -7.61 8.91
C TRP A 350 8.64 -6.90 8.87
N SER A 351 9.56 -7.37 8.02
CA SER A 351 10.88 -6.75 7.80
C SER A 351 10.92 -5.83 6.59
N GLY A 352 9.80 -5.59 5.92
CA GLY A 352 9.74 -4.71 4.74
C GLY A 352 10.38 -5.31 3.47
N ILE A 353 10.78 -6.58 3.47
CA ILE A 353 11.44 -7.28 2.36
C ILE A 353 10.38 -7.89 1.42
N TYR A 354 9.55 -7.05 0.81
CA TYR A 354 8.55 -7.48 -0.16
C TYR A 354 8.32 -6.41 -1.22
N ARG A 355 7.61 -6.78 -2.30
CA ARG A 355 7.32 -5.89 -3.43
C ARG A 355 5.81 -5.64 -3.53
N PRO A 356 5.29 -4.50 -3.04
CA PRO A 356 3.85 -4.21 -3.07
C PRO A 356 3.22 -4.29 -4.47
N LEU A 357 3.94 -3.80 -5.49
CA LEU A 357 3.47 -3.77 -6.89
C LEU A 357 3.48 -5.14 -7.56
N ALA A 358 4.23 -6.12 -7.03
CA ALA A 358 4.26 -7.48 -7.58
C ALA A 358 3.12 -8.37 -7.02
N LYS A 359 2.40 -7.92 -5.99
CA LYS A 359 1.37 -8.71 -5.30
C LYS A 359 0.13 -8.90 -6.18
N ILE A 360 -0.35 -10.14 -6.22
CA ILE A 360 -1.67 -10.49 -6.77
C ILE A 360 -2.68 -10.40 -5.63
N TYR A 361 -3.66 -9.52 -5.77
CA TYR A 361 -4.68 -9.24 -4.76
C TYR A 361 -5.99 -9.98 -5.03
N VAL A 362 -6.33 -10.17 -6.30
CA VAL A 362 -7.62 -10.75 -6.70
C VAL A 362 -7.44 -11.78 -7.80
N THR A 363 -8.22 -12.85 -7.75
CA THR A 363 -8.38 -13.77 -8.88
C THR A 363 -9.31 -13.14 -9.91
N THR A 364 -8.92 -13.17 -11.17
CA THR A 364 -9.66 -12.57 -12.28
C THR A 364 -10.18 -13.64 -13.24
N LYS A 365 -11.28 -13.33 -13.94
CA LYS A 365 -11.70 -14.06 -15.14
C LYS A 365 -11.18 -13.31 -16.37
N PRO A 366 -10.90 -14.00 -17.49
CA PRO A 366 -10.54 -13.32 -18.74
C PRO A 366 -11.63 -12.32 -19.14
N ILE A 367 -11.21 -11.10 -19.50
CA ILE A 367 -12.09 -10.05 -20.01
C ILE A 367 -11.67 -9.75 -21.45
N GLY A 368 -12.59 -9.95 -22.40
CA GLY A 368 -12.31 -9.72 -23.82
C GLY A 368 -11.92 -8.27 -24.11
N ASN A 369 -10.91 -8.08 -24.96
CA ASN A 369 -10.37 -6.78 -25.37
C ASN A 369 -9.93 -5.86 -24.21
N LEU A 370 -9.64 -6.40 -23.02
CA LEU A 370 -9.17 -5.63 -21.88
C LEU A 370 -7.88 -4.83 -22.18
N PRO A 371 -6.86 -5.38 -22.86
CA PRO A 371 -5.65 -4.63 -23.16
C PRO A 371 -5.90 -3.40 -24.03
N LEU A 372 -6.76 -3.54 -25.05
CA LEU A 372 -7.19 -2.43 -25.91
C LEU A 372 -7.97 -1.38 -25.13
N PHE A 373 -8.90 -1.80 -24.26
CA PHE A 373 -9.62 -0.88 -23.39
C PHE A 373 -8.67 -0.10 -22.48
N MET A 374 -7.72 -0.78 -21.84
CA MET A 374 -6.74 -0.12 -20.97
C MET A 374 -5.84 0.86 -21.74
N MET A 375 -5.48 0.54 -22.98
CA MET A 375 -4.77 1.49 -23.85
C MET A 375 -5.62 2.75 -24.12
N LEU A 376 -6.88 2.58 -24.54
CA LEU A 376 -7.80 3.70 -24.77
C LEU A 376 -8.00 4.55 -23.51
N PHE A 377 -8.11 3.89 -22.36
CA PHE A 377 -8.25 4.52 -21.04
C PHE A 377 -7.02 5.37 -20.69
N THR A 378 -5.82 4.81 -20.84
CA THR A 378 -4.55 5.53 -20.63
C THR A 378 -4.46 6.74 -21.53
N VAL A 379 -4.62 6.56 -22.85
CA VAL A 379 -4.52 7.64 -23.85
C VAL A 379 -5.51 8.77 -23.55
N THR A 380 -6.77 8.42 -23.25
CA THR A 380 -7.82 9.39 -22.92
C THR A 380 -7.39 10.30 -21.76
N HIS A 381 -6.77 9.73 -20.72
CA HIS A 381 -6.36 10.49 -19.54
C HIS A 381 -5.00 11.16 -19.68
N MET A 382 -4.14 10.76 -20.63
CA MET A 382 -2.89 11.47 -20.93
C MET A 382 -3.11 12.93 -21.35
N THR A 383 -4.29 13.25 -21.90
CA THR A 383 -4.67 14.64 -22.24
C THR A 383 -4.83 15.56 -21.02
N LYS A 384 -5.01 14.98 -19.82
CA LYS A 384 -5.15 15.71 -18.55
C LYS A 384 -3.80 16.04 -17.89
N PHE A 385 -2.70 15.49 -18.40
CA PHE A 385 -1.37 15.67 -17.83
C PHE A 385 -0.50 16.60 -18.67
N THR A 386 0.54 17.12 -18.03
CA THR A 386 1.69 17.75 -18.67
C THR A 386 2.95 17.15 -18.06
N TYR A 387 3.86 16.66 -18.90
CA TYR A 387 5.18 16.26 -18.45
C TYR A 387 5.99 17.45 -17.96
N VAL A 388 6.61 17.31 -16.78
CA VAL A 388 7.49 18.33 -16.18
C VAL A 388 8.88 17.73 -16.01
N SER A 389 9.82 18.16 -16.86
CA SER A 389 11.18 17.61 -16.91
C SER A 389 11.97 17.78 -15.60
N THR A 390 11.75 18.89 -14.88
CA THR A 390 12.41 19.14 -13.59
C THR A 390 11.98 18.14 -12.51
N LEU A 391 10.73 17.68 -12.55
CA LEU A 391 10.19 16.68 -11.62
C LEU A 391 10.37 15.25 -12.16
N GLY A 392 10.69 15.10 -13.45
CA GLY A 392 10.74 13.81 -14.13
C GLY A 392 9.38 13.09 -14.13
N GLY A 393 8.27 13.83 -14.06
CA GLY A 393 6.95 13.26 -13.77
C GLY A 393 5.79 13.93 -14.51
N LEU A 394 4.63 13.27 -14.43
CA LEU A 394 3.37 13.76 -15.01
C LEU A 394 2.59 14.53 -13.94
N VAL A 395 2.28 15.80 -14.24
CA VAL A 395 1.51 16.68 -13.34
C VAL A 395 0.19 17.07 -14.02
N SER A 396 -0.85 17.30 -13.23
CA SER A 396 -2.14 17.78 -13.74
C SER A 396 -1.98 19.06 -14.57
N LYS A 397 -2.63 19.09 -15.74
CA LYS A 397 -2.74 20.29 -16.56
C LYS A 397 -3.63 21.33 -15.85
N LYS A 398 -3.21 22.61 -15.89
CA LYS A 398 -3.99 23.72 -15.31
C LYS A 398 -5.36 23.84 -15.99
N GLY A 399 -6.41 24.09 -15.19
CA GLY A 399 -7.78 24.28 -15.68
C GLY A 399 -8.57 23.00 -15.99
N VAL A 400 -7.97 21.83 -15.72
CA VAL A 400 -8.63 20.52 -15.83
C VAL A 400 -8.85 19.94 -14.42
N GLU A 401 -9.68 18.91 -14.31
CA GLU A 401 -9.82 18.11 -13.10
C GLU A 401 -8.44 17.65 -12.60
N SER A 402 -8.13 18.01 -11.36
CA SER A 402 -6.85 17.72 -10.69
C SER A 402 -6.66 16.22 -10.49
N ILE A 403 -5.58 15.68 -11.07
CA ILE A 403 -5.16 14.29 -10.90
C ILE A 403 -3.63 14.18 -10.81
N ASP A 404 -3.15 13.23 -10.03
CA ASP A 404 -1.73 12.93 -9.90
C ASP A 404 -1.30 11.79 -10.85
N GLY A 405 -0.17 12.00 -11.53
CA GLY A 405 0.37 11.11 -12.54
C GLY A 405 0.91 9.80 -11.97
N LEU A 406 1.63 9.81 -10.85
CA LEU A 406 2.22 8.58 -10.32
C LEU A 406 1.14 7.61 -9.79
N PRO A 407 0.15 8.04 -8.99
CA PRO A 407 -0.99 7.20 -8.63
C PRO A 407 -1.72 6.64 -9.86
N PHE A 408 -1.88 7.42 -10.93
CA PHE A 408 -2.52 6.93 -12.15
C PHE A 408 -1.75 5.77 -12.80
N VAL A 409 -0.43 5.93 -12.96
CA VAL A 409 0.46 4.91 -13.54
C VAL A 409 0.45 3.65 -12.69
N LEU A 410 0.72 3.77 -11.39
CA LEU A 410 0.82 2.62 -10.48
C LEU A 410 -0.52 1.92 -10.28
N GLY A 411 -1.62 2.67 -10.28
CA GLY A 411 -2.97 2.12 -10.23
C GLY A 411 -3.30 1.26 -11.45
N SER A 412 -2.98 1.78 -12.64
CA SER A 412 -3.22 1.10 -13.91
C SER A 412 -2.37 -0.16 -14.02
N PHE A 413 -1.09 -0.08 -13.64
CA PHE A 413 -0.22 -1.25 -13.57
C PHE A 413 -0.70 -2.29 -12.57
N THR A 414 -1.05 -1.87 -11.35
CA THR A 414 -1.56 -2.77 -10.31
C THR A 414 -2.79 -3.51 -10.80
N PHE A 415 -3.71 -2.82 -11.50
CA PHE A 415 -4.88 -3.45 -12.09
C PHE A 415 -4.51 -4.48 -13.18
N LEU A 416 -3.66 -4.11 -14.15
CA LEU A 416 -3.20 -5.02 -15.20
C LEU A 416 -2.48 -6.25 -14.65
N LYS A 417 -1.70 -6.08 -13.57
CA LYS A 417 -0.95 -7.15 -12.91
C LYS A 417 -1.84 -8.27 -12.33
N GLN A 418 -3.14 -8.02 -12.14
CA GLN A 418 -4.10 -9.02 -11.65
C GLN A 418 -4.52 -10.03 -12.73
N PHE A 419 -4.10 -9.83 -13.98
CA PHE A 419 -4.40 -10.69 -15.11
C PHE A 419 -3.14 -11.42 -15.59
N HIS A 420 -3.33 -12.36 -16.52
CA HIS A 420 -2.22 -13.02 -17.19
C HIS A 420 -1.28 -12.01 -17.88
N GLN A 421 0.02 -12.29 -17.89
CA GLN A 421 1.07 -11.39 -18.39
C GLN A 421 0.82 -10.89 -19.82
N ASP A 422 0.21 -11.72 -20.67
CA ASP A 422 -0.15 -11.36 -22.05
C ASP A 422 -1.02 -10.10 -22.13
N ASN A 423 -1.82 -9.79 -21.10
CA ASN A 423 -2.62 -8.56 -21.10
C ASN A 423 -1.72 -7.32 -21.03
N THR A 424 -0.66 -7.37 -20.22
CA THR A 424 0.32 -6.28 -20.14
C THR A 424 1.10 -6.17 -21.45
N GLU A 425 1.51 -7.28 -22.04
CA GLU A 425 2.23 -7.29 -23.33
C GLU A 425 1.37 -6.73 -24.46
N GLN A 426 0.12 -7.18 -24.59
CA GLN A 426 -0.81 -6.65 -25.60
C GLN A 426 -1.14 -5.17 -25.36
N PHE A 427 -1.28 -4.75 -24.11
CA PHE A 427 -1.51 -3.34 -23.76
C PHE A 427 -0.36 -2.46 -24.26
N LEU A 428 0.89 -2.90 -24.02
CA LEU A 428 2.09 -2.21 -24.49
C LEU A 428 2.20 -2.22 -26.01
N ALA A 429 1.82 -3.32 -26.67
CA ALA A 429 1.77 -3.39 -28.14
C ALA A 429 0.78 -2.39 -28.74
N TYR A 430 -0.45 -2.32 -28.21
CA TYR A 430 -1.45 -1.32 -28.64
C TYR A 430 -0.98 0.11 -28.41
N LEU A 431 -0.38 0.39 -27.24
CA LEU A 431 0.11 1.73 -26.93
C LEU A 431 1.31 2.11 -27.81
N GLY A 432 2.20 1.18 -28.10
CA GLY A 432 3.32 1.37 -29.02
C GLY A 432 2.88 1.58 -30.46
N GLN A 433 1.86 0.86 -30.94
CA GLN A 433 1.24 1.12 -32.24
C GLN A 433 0.64 2.53 -32.31
N TYR A 434 -0.10 2.95 -31.27
CA TYR A 434 -0.71 4.27 -31.20
C TYR A 434 0.35 5.39 -31.29
N VAL A 435 1.41 5.30 -30.49
CA VAL A 435 2.51 6.27 -30.47
C VAL A 435 3.23 6.34 -31.82
N ARG A 436 3.60 5.20 -32.41
CA ARG A 436 4.25 5.17 -33.73
C ARG A 436 3.36 5.80 -34.81
N SER A 437 2.05 5.55 -34.75
CA SER A 437 1.08 6.09 -35.71
C SER A 437 0.84 7.59 -35.54
N LEU A 438 0.87 8.10 -34.31
CA LEU A 438 0.78 9.54 -34.04
C LEU A 438 2.01 10.30 -34.58
N LEU A 439 3.21 9.77 -34.34
CA LEU A 439 4.45 10.38 -34.80
C LEU A 439 4.53 10.43 -36.33
N ASP A 440 4.09 9.37 -37.01
CA ASP A 440 4.02 9.31 -38.47
C ASP A 440 3.10 10.42 -39.03
N GLN A 441 1.92 10.62 -38.42
CA GLN A 441 0.97 11.68 -38.82
C GLN A 441 1.42 13.10 -38.45
N GLY A 442 2.23 13.25 -37.39
CA GLY A 442 2.81 14.53 -36.98
C GLY A 442 3.74 15.15 -38.03
N THR A 443 4.27 14.36 -38.96
CA THR A 443 5.16 14.84 -40.03
C THR A 443 4.48 15.76 -41.07
N VAL A 444 3.14 15.87 -41.02
CA VAL A 444 2.34 16.54 -42.06
C VAL A 444 2.16 18.05 -41.81
N SER A 445 2.24 18.55 -40.57
CA SER A 445 2.25 20.00 -40.28
C SER A 445 2.82 20.35 -38.90
N THR A 446 3.41 21.55 -38.76
CA THR A 446 4.08 22.01 -37.52
C THR A 446 3.14 22.07 -36.31
N THR A 447 1.87 22.46 -36.49
CA THR A 447 0.87 22.51 -35.41
C THR A 447 0.44 21.11 -34.98
N ARG A 448 0.20 20.21 -35.94
CA ARG A 448 -0.13 18.81 -35.66
C ARG A 448 1.04 18.06 -35.04
N PHE A 449 2.27 18.44 -35.41
CA PHE A 449 3.48 17.95 -34.79
C PHE A 449 3.53 18.34 -33.31
N ALA A 450 3.28 19.61 -32.96
CA ALA A 450 3.33 20.07 -31.56
C ALA A 450 2.29 19.37 -30.66
N GLU A 451 1.05 19.20 -31.15
CA GLU A 451 -0.01 18.50 -30.42
C GLU A 451 0.29 17.00 -30.27
N ALA A 452 0.70 16.34 -31.36
CA ALA A 452 1.14 14.95 -31.34
C ALA A 452 2.38 14.75 -30.45
N SER A 453 3.26 15.75 -30.39
CA SER A 453 4.47 15.75 -29.56
C SER A 453 4.11 15.76 -28.08
N ALA A 454 3.20 16.64 -27.64
CA ALA A 454 2.81 16.73 -26.24
C ALA A 454 2.11 15.45 -25.73
N GLU A 455 1.18 14.89 -26.52
CA GLU A 455 0.51 13.64 -26.17
C GLU A 455 1.50 12.46 -26.15
N THR A 456 2.38 12.38 -27.14
CA THR A 456 3.43 11.36 -27.20
C THR A 456 4.37 11.47 -26.02
N THR A 457 4.84 12.66 -25.68
CA THR A 457 5.70 12.92 -24.51
C THR A 457 5.06 12.46 -23.21
N ASN A 458 3.76 12.71 -23.02
CA ASN A 458 3.05 12.22 -21.84
C ASN A 458 2.97 10.68 -21.80
N ILE A 459 2.71 10.03 -22.93
CA ILE A 459 2.67 8.56 -23.04
C ILE A 459 4.05 7.95 -22.79
N MET A 460 5.11 8.55 -23.34
CA MET A 460 6.49 8.10 -23.10
C MET A 460 6.86 8.24 -21.62
N ALA A 461 6.50 9.36 -20.98
CA ALA A 461 6.70 9.55 -19.55
C ALA A 461 5.91 8.53 -18.72
N TYR A 462 4.65 8.23 -19.10
CA TYR A 462 3.86 7.16 -18.47
C TYR A 462 4.59 5.81 -18.53
N LEU A 463 5.10 5.45 -19.71
CA LEU A 463 5.82 4.19 -19.94
C LEU A 463 7.15 4.13 -19.19
N GLU A 464 7.86 5.25 -19.10
CA GLU A 464 9.10 5.34 -18.32
C GLU A 464 8.86 5.12 -16.84
N ILE A 465 7.88 5.84 -16.26
CA ILE A 465 7.47 5.66 -14.86
C ILE A 465 7.00 4.22 -14.62
N LEU A 466 6.25 3.66 -15.57
CA LEU A 466 5.79 2.27 -15.51
C LEU A 466 7.00 1.34 -15.38
N VAL A 467 7.96 1.38 -16.31
CA VAL A 467 9.15 0.52 -16.31
C VAL A 467 9.97 0.70 -15.03
N GLN A 468 10.19 1.95 -14.60
CA GLN A 468 10.98 2.27 -13.40
C GLN A 468 10.37 1.66 -12.13
N HIS A 469 9.03 1.69 -11.98
CA HIS A 469 8.37 1.24 -10.75
C HIS A 469 7.92 -0.23 -10.77
N SER A 470 7.69 -0.81 -11.94
CA SER A 470 7.10 -2.15 -12.08
C SER A 470 8.11 -3.29 -12.21
N GLU A 471 9.41 -2.98 -12.26
CA GLU A 471 10.49 -3.94 -12.58
C GLU A 471 10.26 -4.69 -13.90
N LEU A 472 9.42 -4.16 -14.79
CA LEU A 472 9.26 -4.70 -16.13
C LEU A 472 10.56 -4.51 -16.92
N PRO A 473 11.01 -5.52 -17.68
CA PRO A 473 12.16 -5.34 -18.56
C PRO A 473 11.86 -4.21 -19.54
N ARG A 474 12.77 -3.23 -19.65
CA ARG A 474 12.65 -2.12 -20.62
C ARG A 474 12.37 -2.62 -22.05
N LYS A 475 12.92 -3.79 -22.42
CA LYS A 475 12.66 -4.47 -23.70
C LYS A 475 11.18 -4.71 -23.99
N MET A 476 10.35 -4.91 -22.97
CA MET A 476 8.91 -5.11 -23.15
C MET A 476 8.22 -3.87 -23.76
N VAL A 477 8.77 -2.67 -23.51
CA VAL A 477 8.33 -1.43 -24.17
C VAL A 477 9.06 -1.25 -25.49
N THR A 478 10.37 -1.45 -25.51
CA THR A 478 11.20 -1.07 -26.68
C THR A 478 11.06 -2.02 -27.87
N ASN A 479 10.49 -3.21 -27.66
CA ASN A 479 10.02 -4.09 -28.73
C ASN A 479 8.89 -3.43 -29.58
N HIS A 480 8.13 -2.49 -29.02
CA HIS A 480 7.00 -1.84 -29.68
C HIS A 480 7.25 -0.35 -29.98
N ILE A 481 8.25 0.26 -29.32
CA ILE A 481 8.63 1.66 -29.49
C ILE A 481 10.15 1.75 -29.66
N PRO A 482 10.68 2.33 -30.75
CA PRO A 482 12.12 2.45 -30.96
C PRO A 482 12.86 3.09 -29.78
N ASP A 483 13.97 2.47 -29.36
CA ASP A 483 14.80 2.93 -28.22
C ASP A 483 15.18 4.42 -28.33
N TYR A 484 15.56 4.88 -29.52
CA TYR A 484 15.92 6.28 -29.76
C TYR A 484 14.82 7.26 -29.37
N LEU A 485 13.55 6.94 -29.67
CA LEU A 485 12.42 7.80 -29.31
C LEU A 485 12.20 7.80 -27.79
N PHE A 486 12.35 6.63 -27.17
CA PHE A 486 12.17 6.45 -25.74
C PHE A 486 13.28 7.11 -24.90
N ASP A 487 14.50 7.26 -25.44
CA ASP A 487 15.59 7.97 -24.75
C ASP A 487 15.55 9.49 -24.97
N ARG A 488 15.00 9.95 -26.10
CA ARG A 488 15.12 11.35 -26.54
C ARG A 488 13.86 12.18 -26.37
N PHE A 489 12.72 11.59 -25.97
CA PHE A 489 11.47 12.34 -25.79
C PHE A 489 11.57 13.51 -24.81
N ARG A 490 12.54 13.50 -23.89
CA ARG A 490 12.82 14.59 -22.94
C ARG A 490 13.49 15.82 -23.55
N THR A 491 14.03 15.69 -24.76
CA THR A 491 14.92 16.69 -25.41
C THR A 491 14.55 17.02 -26.85
N VAL A 492 13.80 16.14 -27.52
CA VAL A 492 13.55 16.21 -28.98
C VAL A 492 12.07 16.48 -29.30
N LEU A 493 11.17 16.27 -28.34
CA LEU A 493 9.72 16.39 -28.44
C LEU A 493 9.20 17.41 -27.42
#